data_AF-A0AAV3YMY7-F1
#
_entry.id   AF-A0AAV3YMY7-F1
#
_cell.length_a   1.000
_cell.length_b   1.000
_cell.length_c   1.000
_cell.angle_alpha   90.00
_cell.angle_beta   90.00
_cell.angle_gamma   90.00
#
_symmetry.space_group_name_H-M   'P 1'
#
loop_
_entity.id
_entity.type
_entity.pdbx_description
1 polymer ?
#
loop_
_entity_poly.entity_id
_entity_poly.type
_entity_poly.pdbx_seq_one_letter_code
_entity_poly.pdbx_strand_id
1 'polypeptide(L)'
;MLDELRDKPFTLLIDESTDVGTTKLLCVCVRYVSLKKKEICTSFFGLLSVIDTTSEVLFNTIRDELTACGISLSNCIGFASDNASAMIGEKNSIWSQLREASPNCIQMRYLCHSLALSIQHAFGKLPSNIGFLLSEIPGWFSNSNQRRDAYVSLFNVMNEAGDVELTRPVDSLPFEKLSATRWLVRGKVLYSILTHWEKLKAYFACTELAQSRADARYKARMIKEMLNDKNNFLYIVSATPIVQEFERVNALFQKTKEDPHTLTTELVIHQRSLHARLFHPDGSEKSMESIEFGAKFQQEN
;
A
#
# COMPACT_ATOMS: atom_id res chain seq x y z
N MET A 1 18.98 6.16 -26.72
CA MET A 1 19.29 5.62 -25.37
C MET A 1 20.78 5.39 -25.15
N LEU A 2 21.42 4.30 -25.59
CA LEU A 2 22.81 3.99 -25.19
C LEU A 2 23.80 5.14 -25.46
N ASP A 3 23.79 5.72 -26.66
CA ASP A 3 24.64 6.89 -27.00
C ASP A 3 24.27 8.17 -26.23
N GLU A 4 23.09 8.21 -25.62
CA GLU A 4 22.65 9.30 -24.76
C GLU A 4 23.01 9.08 -23.28
N LEU A 5 23.52 7.89 -22.93
CA LEU A 5 23.99 7.54 -21.59
C LEU A 5 25.52 7.55 -21.47
N ARG A 6 26.23 7.27 -22.57
CA ARG A 6 27.70 7.35 -22.63
C ARG A 6 28.15 8.77 -22.27
N ASP A 7 29.04 8.85 -21.29
CA ASP A 7 29.63 10.09 -20.77
C ASP A 7 28.62 11.18 -20.31
N LYS A 8 27.41 10.77 -19.92
CA LYS A 8 26.34 11.69 -19.49
C LYS A 8 25.70 11.25 -18.18
N PRO A 9 25.20 12.21 -17.37
CA PRO A 9 24.51 11.88 -16.13
C PRO A 9 23.25 11.05 -16.33
N PHE A 10 23.07 10.04 -15.49
CA PHE A 10 21.86 9.21 -15.47
C PHE A 10 21.48 8.81 -14.05
N THR A 11 20.25 8.32 -13.90
CA THR A 11 19.71 7.74 -12.67
C THR A 11 19.35 6.30 -12.91
N LEU A 12 19.75 5.41 -12.01
CA LEU A 12 19.36 4.01 -11.99
C LEU A 12 18.05 3.85 -11.21
N LEU A 13 17.12 3.10 -11.81
CA LEU A 13 15.88 2.65 -11.18
C LEU A 13 15.90 1.12 -11.23
N ILE A 14 15.86 0.47 -10.07
CA ILE A 14 16.03 -0.96 -9.96
C ILE A 14 14.85 -1.58 -9.20
N ASP A 15 14.40 -2.74 -9.65
CA ASP A 15 13.37 -3.53 -8.96
C ASP A 15 13.71 -5.02 -9.08
N GLU A 16 13.51 -5.78 -8.01
CA GLU A 16 13.73 -7.22 -7.98
C GLU A 16 12.39 -7.96 -8.11
N SER A 17 12.34 -8.98 -8.96
CA SER A 17 11.22 -9.90 -9.03
C SER A 17 11.68 -11.33 -9.17
N THR A 18 10.90 -12.26 -8.66
CA THR A 18 11.08 -13.70 -8.92
C THR A 18 10.11 -14.14 -10.00
N ASP A 19 10.58 -14.85 -11.03
CA ASP A 19 9.70 -15.43 -12.04
C ASP A 19 9.00 -16.71 -11.55
N VAL A 20 8.09 -17.23 -12.37
CA VAL A 20 7.33 -18.47 -12.08
C VAL A 20 8.25 -19.70 -12.02
N GLY A 21 9.42 -19.64 -12.66
CA GLY A 21 10.43 -20.68 -12.71
C GLY A 21 11.44 -20.63 -11.56
N THR A 22 11.23 -19.77 -10.55
CA THR A 22 12.13 -19.48 -9.41
C THR A 22 13.43 -18.74 -9.75
N THR A 23 13.56 -18.25 -10.99
CA THR A 23 14.66 -17.38 -11.42
C THR A 23 14.46 -15.99 -10.82
N LYS A 24 15.52 -15.45 -10.23
CA LYS A 24 15.55 -14.08 -9.73
C LYS A 24 15.96 -13.15 -10.87
N LEU A 25 15.17 -12.09 -11.06
CA LEU A 25 15.33 -11.14 -12.13
C LEU A 25 15.46 -9.74 -11.55
N LEU A 26 16.44 -9.00 -12.07
CA LEU A 26 16.66 -7.62 -11.75
C LEU A 26 16.21 -6.75 -12.92
N CYS A 27 15.11 -6.04 -12.73
CA CYS A 27 14.63 -5.05 -13.69
C CYS A 27 15.45 -3.78 -13.54
N VAL A 28 16.11 -3.35 -14.62
CA VAL A 28 16.91 -2.13 -14.63
C VAL A 28 16.26 -1.15 -15.60
N CYS A 29 15.95 0.04 -15.10
CA CYS A 29 15.54 1.19 -15.89
C CYS A 29 16.52 2.34 -15.66
N VAL A 30 16.70 3.17 -16.67
CA VAL A 30 17.58 4.34 -16.64
C VAL A 30 16.78 5.59 -16.92
N ARG A 31 16.99 6.63 -16.12
CA ARG A 31 16.39 7.94 -16.31
C ARG A 31 17.48 8.96 -16.65
N TYR A 32 17.32 9.67 -17.75
CA TYR A 32 18.34 10.54 -18.34
C TYR A 32 17.70 11.68 -19.12
N VAL A 33 18.47 12.73 -19.42
CA VAL A 33 18.00 13.85 -20.27
C VAL A 33 18.30 13.52 -21.73
N SER A 34 17.26 13.42 -22.56
CA SER A 34 17.45 13.28 -24.01
C SER A 34 17.61 14.65 -24.64
N LEU A 35 18.78 14.94 -25.18
CA LEU A 35 19.03 16.18 -25.92
C LEU A 35 18.24 16.23 -27.25
N LYS A 36 17.94 15.06 -27.82
CA LYS A 36 17.15 14.94 -29.06
C LYS A 36 15.69 15.33 -28.83
N LYS A 37 15.10 14.83 -27.73
CA LYS A 37 13.70 15.10 -27.37
C LYS A 37 13.51 16.35 -26.51
N LYS A 38 14.60 16.87 -25.93
CA LYS A 38 14.60 17.98 -24.96
C LYS A 38 13.72 17.70 -23.74
N GLU A 39 13.71 16.45 -23.28
CA GLU A 39 12.90 16.01 -22.15
C GLU A 39 13.68 15.00 -21.28
N ILE A 40 13.17 14.75 -20.08
CA ILE A 40 13.63 13.65 -19.23
C ILE A 40 12.98 12.36 -19.72
N CYS A 41 13.79 11.39 -20.09
CA CYS A 41 13.33 10.07 -20.53
C CYS A 41 13.60 9.03 -19.45
N THR A 42 12.64 8.15 -19.23
CA THR A 42 12.87 6.86 -18.57
C THR A 42 12.87 5.80 -19.65
N SER A 43 13.88 4.93 -19.67
CA SER A 43 13.98 3.83 -20.62
C SER A 43 14.29 2.54 -19.89
N PHE A 44 13.63 1.48 -20.31
CA PHE A 44 13.97 0.13 -19.89
C PHE A 44 15.36 -0.21 -20.41
N PHE A 45 16.26 -0.57 -19.51
CA PHE A 45 17.64 -0.92 -19.84
C PHE A 45 17.77 -2.42 -20.08
N GLY A 46 17.21 -3.23 -19.16
CA GLY A 46 17.23 -4.68 -19.30
C GLY A 46 16.62 -5.41 -18.11
N LEU A 47 16.43 -6.70 -18.30
CA LEU A 47 16.04 -7.65 -17.25
C LEU A 47 17.21 -8.61 -17.05
N LEU A 48 17.91 -8.47 -15.94
CA LEU A 48 19.15 -9.22 -15.69
C LEU A 48 18.83 -10.44 -14.84
N SER A 49 19.13 -11.63 -15.35
CA SER A 49 19.00 -12.86 -14.58
C SER A 49 20.13 -12.96 -13.57
N VAL A 50 19.78 -13.19 -12.31
CA VAL A 50 20.75 -13.31 -11.23
C VAL A 50 20.60 -14.66 -10.53
N ILE A 51 21.73 -15.27 -10.21
CA ILE A 51 21.78 -16.57 -9.50
C ILE A 51 21.54 -16.41 -7.99
N ASP A 52 21.79 -15.21 -7.47
CA ASP A 52 21.67 -14.87 -6.05
C ASP A 52 21.25 -13.39 -5.90
N THR A 53 20.63 -13.06 -4.77
CA THR A 53 20.12 -11.72 -4.41
C THR A 53 20.97 -11.05 -3.35
N THR A 54 22.21 -11.52 -3.17
CA THR A 54 23.20 -10.77 -2.39
C THR A 54 23.54 -9.48 -3.10
N SER A 55 23.67 -8.40 -2.33
CA SER A 55 23.91 -7.06 -2.86
C SER A 55 25.18 -6.96 -3.71
N GLU A 56 26.20 -7.75 -3.41
CA GLU A 56 27.42 -7.86 -4.22
C GLU A 56 27.14 -8.44 -5.60
N VAL A 57 26.42 -9.56 -5.68
CA VAL A 57 26.05 -10.20 -6.96
C VAL A 57 25.18 -9.25 -7.78
N LEU A 58 24.20 -8.62 -7.15
CA LEU A 58 23.33 -7.65 -7.84
C LEU A 58 24.12 -6.46 -8.38
N PHE A 59 24.98 -5.84 -7.56
CA PHE A 59 25.79 -4.69 -7.97
C PHE A 59 26.77 -5.03 -9.09
N ASN A 60 27.49 -6.15 -8.97
CA ASN A 60 28.42 -6.61 -9.99
C ASN A 60 27.70 -6.88 -11.32
N THR A 61 26.52 -7.51 -11.28
CA THR A 61 25.71 -7.77 -12.49
C THR A 61 25.33 -6.46 -13.20
N ILE A 62 24.89 -5.44 -12.45
CA ILE A 62 24.56 -4.12 -13.01
C ILE A 62 25.81 -3.45 -13.60
N ARG A 63 26.91 -3.45 -12.83
CA ARG A 63 28.18 -2.83 -13.23
C ARG A 63 28.69 -3.44 -14.53
N ASP A 64 28.71 -4.76 -14.62
CA ASP A 64 29.27 -5.49 -15.74
C ASP A 64 28.44 -5.23 -17.00
N GLU A 65 27.11 -5.22 -16.90
CA GLU A 65 26.20 -4.90 -18.02
C GLU A 65 26.34 -3.46 -18.51
N LEU A 66 26.42 -2.49 -17.58
CA LEU A 66 26.65 -1.08 -17.94
C LEU A 66 28.02 -0.89 -18.59
N THR A 67 29.05 -1.54 -18.06
CA THR A 67 30.42 -1.48 -18.57
C THR A 67 30.51 -2.07 -19.97
N ALA A 68 29.84 -3.20 -20.23
CA ALA A 68 29.75 -3.81 -21.56
C ALA A 68 29.10 -2.86 -22.59
N CYS A 69 28.19 -1.99 -22.15
CA CYS A 69 27.58 -0.95 -22.99
C CYS A 69 28.43 0.33 -23.13
N GLY A 70 29.55 0.43 -22.42
CA GLY A 70 30.40 1.63 -22.35
C GLY A 70 29.83 2.74 -21.46
N ILE A 71 28.99 2.40 -20.49
CA ILE A 71 28.36 3.36 -19.57
C ILE A 71 29.12 3.32 -18.24
N SER A 72 29.78 4.42 -17.89
CA SER A 72 30.50 4.52 -16.62
C SER A 72 29.52 4.73 -15.47
N LEU A 73 29.62 3.90 -14.42
CA LEU A 73 28.88 4.13 -13.18
C LEU A 73 29.20 5.51 -12.58
N SER A 74 30.39 6.07 -12.76
CA SER A 74 30.77 7.39 -12.21
C SER A 74 29.84 8.55 -12.64
N ASN A 75 29.06 8.35 -13.71
CA ASN A 75 28.06 9.30 -14.19
C ASN A 75 26.65 9.06 -13.60
N CYS A 76 26.51 8.06 -12.72
CA CYS A 76 25.27 7.80 -12.01
C CYS A 76 25.09 8.88 -10.92
N ILE A 77 24.09 9.74 -11.10
CA ILE A 77 23.77 10.85 -10.20
C ILE A 77 22.56 10.55 -9.30
N GLY A 78 21.87 9.44 -9.55
CA GLY A 78 20.71 9.05 -8.77
C GLY A 78 20.50 7.54 -8.76
N PHE A 79 19.97 7.03 -7.66
CA PHE A 79 19.64 5.62 -7.50
C PHE A 79 18.30 5.49 -6.77
N ALA A 80 17.35 4.77 -7.38
CA ALA A 80 16.10 4.43 -6.74
C ALA A 80 15.84 2.92 -6.82
N SER A 81 15.38 2.36 -5.71
CA SER A 81 14.97 0.97 -5.61
C SER A 81 13.88 0.83 -4.54
N ASP A 82 13.35 -0.39 -4.37
CA ASP A 82 12.59 -0.73 -3.18
C ASP A 82 13.44 -0.52 -1.91
N ASN A 83 12.79 -0.51 -0.73
CA ASN A 83 13.52 -0.25 0.52
C ASN A 83 14.14 -1.53 1.12
N ALA A 84 14.39 -2.57 0.32
CA ALA A 84 15.02 -3.77 0.83
C ALA A 84 16.46 -3.48 1.30
N SER A 85 16.90 -4.19 2.34
CA SER A 85 18.23 -4.00 2.94
C SER A 85 19.36 -4.22 1.92
N ALA A 86 19.22 -5.21 1.03
CA ALA A 86 20.17 -5.49 -0.04
C ALA A 86 20.25 -4.35 -1.08
N MET A 87 19.19 -3.55 -1.25
CA MET A 87 19.14 -2.47 -2.23
C MET A 87 19.63 -1.15 -1.64
N ILE A 88 19.08 -0.74 -0.50
CA ILE A 88 19.27 0.62 0.05
C ILE A 88 19.98 0.68 1.41
N GLY A 89 20.37 -0.47 1.98
CA GLY A 89 21.00 -0.54 3.30
C GLY A 89 22.29 0.28 3.42
N GLU A 90 22.66 0.66 4.63
CA GLU A 90 23.89 1.45 4.85
C GLU A 90 25.17 0.63 4.63
N LYS A 91 25.08 -0.69 4.84
CA LYS A 91 26.18 -1.64 4.69
C LYS A 91 25.70 -2.80 3.82
N ASN A 92 26.62 -3.36 3.04
CA ASN A 92 26.36 -4.54 2.21
C ASN A 92 25.10 -4.38 1.36
N SER A 93 24.97 -3.27 0.64
CA SER A 93 23.87 -3.00 -0.28
C SER A 93 24.37 -2.55 -1.65
N ILE A 94 23.50 -2.55 -2.65
CA ILE A 94 23.79 -1.93 -3.96
C ILE A 94 24.11 -0.45 -3.75
N TRP A 95 23.35 0.22 -2.90
CA TRP A 95 23.58 1.63 -2.58
C TRP A 95 24.95 1.89 -1.97
N SER A 96 25.41 1.09 -1.00
CA SER A 96 26.71 1.32 -0.35
C SER A 96 27.85 1.20 -1.36
N GLN A 97 27.79 0.23 -2.27
CA GLN A 97 28.77 0.03 -3.34
C GLN A 97 28.68 1.12 -4.42
N LEU A 98 27.46 1.51 -4.81
CA LEU A 98 27.26 2.57 -5.80
C LEU A 98 27.76 3.92 -5.30
N ARG A 99 27.60 4.21 -4.00
CA ARG A 99 28.12 5.44 -3.39
C ARG A 99 29.64 5.51 -3.45
N GLU A 100 30.34 4.39 -3.34
CA GLU A 100 31.79 4.34 -3.51
C GLU A 100 32.19 4.59 -4.98
N ALA A 101 31.48 3.98 -5.93
CA ALA A 101 31.70 4.17 -7.36
C ALA A 101 31.25 5.56 -7.86
N SER A 102 30.33 6.22 -7.16
CA SER A 102 29.70 7.49 -7.55
C SER A 102 29.36 8.32 -6.33
N PRO A 103 30.35 9.05 -5.77
CA PRO A 103 30.17 9.78 -4.50
C PRO A 103 29.09 10.87 -4.52
N ASN A 104 28.76 11.39 -5.71
CA ASN A 104 27.74 12.42 -5.91
C ASN A 104 26.34 11.84 -6.22
N CYS A 105 26.19 10.52 -6.24
CA CYS A 105 24.91 9.88 -6.47
C CYS A 105 23.96 10.16 -5.31
N ILE A 106 22.68 10.39 -5.60
CA ILE A 106 21.64 10.60 -4.59
C ILE A 106 20.76 9.35 -4.50
N GLN A 107 20.60 8.84 -3.28
CA GLN A 107 19.64 7.77 -3.01
C GLN A 107 18.22 8.33 -2.92
N MET A 108 17.31 7.72 -3.66
CA MET A 108 15.86 7.95 -3.57
C MET A 108 15.18 6.67 -3.11
N ARG A 109 14.65 6.70 -1.88
CA ARG A 109 13.87 5.58 -1.32
C ARG A 109 12.48 5.56 -1.94
N TYR A 110 11.91 4.37 -2.12
CA TYR A 110 10.58 4.24 -2.68
C TYR A 110 9.52 4.64 -1.65
N LEU A 111 9.01 5.86 -1.77
CA LEU A 111 8.08 6.47 -0.81
C LEU A 111 6.81 5.63 -0.61
N CYS A 112 6.23 5.11 -1.69
CA CYS A 112 5.02 4.27 -1.60
C CYS A 112 5.25 3.04 -0.72
N HIS A 113 6.43 2.43 -0.81
CA HIS A 113 6.79 1.32 0.04
C HIS A 113 7.04 1.78 1.49
N SER A 114 7.68 2.93 1.71
CA SER A 114 7.81 3.52 3.05
C SER A 114 6.46 3.74 3.72
N LEU A 115 5.50 4.38 3.02
CA LEU A 115 4.14 4.62 3.52
C LEU A 115 3.42 3.30 3.83
N ALA A 116 3.56 2.30 2.96
CA ALA A 116 2.96 0.98 3.16
C ALA A 116 3.54 0.26 4.39
N LEU A 117 4.85 0.32 4.59
CA LEU A 117 5.52 -0.24 5.77
C LEU A 117 5.07 0.46 7.05
N SER A 118 4.95 1.80 7.05
CA SER A 118 4.44 2.55 8.20
C SER A 118 3.06 2.05 8.62
N ILE A 119 2.14 1.89 7.67
CA ILE A 119 0.81 1.34 7.92
C ILE A 119 0.89 -0.11 8.42
N GLN A 120 1.70 -0.96 7.78
CA GLN A 120 1.87 -2.36 8.21
C GLN A 120 2.35 -2.46 9.65
N HIS A 121 3.34 -1.64 10.04
CA HIS A 121 3.83 -1.58 11.42
C HIS A 121 2.74 -1.08 12.38
N ALA A 122 1.96 -0.07 12.01
CA ALA A 122 0.84 0.42 12.81
C ALA A 122 -0.23 -0.66 13.02
N PHE A 123 -0.58 -1.42 11.99
CA PHE A 123 -1.51 -2.57 12.11
C PHE A 123 -0.99 -3.65 13.06
N GLY A 124 0.34 -3.87 13.09
CA GLY A 124 0.96 -4.77 14.06
C GLY A 124 0.85 -4.32 15.51
N LYS A 125 0.43 -3.07 15.77
CA LYS A 125 0.12 -2.54 17.11
C LYS A 125 -1.35 -2.63 17.47
N LEU A 126 -2.23 -2.90 16.50
CA LEU A 126 -3.66 -3.09 16.79
C LEU A 126 -3.90 -4.46 17.42
N PRO A 127 -4.99 -4.61 18.20
CA PRO A 127 -5.43 -5.90 18.67
C PRO A 127 -5.59 -6.92 17.53
N SER A 128 -5.14 -8.15 17.73
CA SER A 128 -5.06 -9.19 16.69
C SER A 128 -6.42 -9.52 16.08
N ASN A 129 -7.49 -9.35 16.85
CA ASN A 129 -8.88 -9.55 16.42
C ASN A 129 -9.31 -8.55 15.32
N ILE A 130 -8.72 -7.35 15.26
CA ILE A 130 -8.98 -6.41 14.15
C ILE A 130 -8.40 -6.94 12.85
N GLY A 131 -7.12 -7.35 12.85
CA GLY A 131 -6.49 -7.97 11.68
C GLY A 131 -7.22 -9.22 11.20
N PHE A 132 -7.76 -10.00 12.15
CA PHE A 132 -8.60 -11.15 11.87
C PHE A 132 -9.90 -10.76 11.17
N LEU A 133 -10.66 -9.77 11.68
CA LEU A 133 -11.89 -9.28 11.03
C LEU A 133 -11.63 -8.82 9.58
N LEU A 134 -10.56 -8.05 9.38
CA LEU A 134 -10.19 -7.52 8.07
C LEU A 134 -9.80 -8.62 7.07
N SER A 135 -9.46 -9.83 7.54
CA SER A 135 -9.11 -10.97 6.70
C SER A 135 -10.31 -11.90 6.48
N GLU A 136 -11.05 -12.19 7.55
CA GLU A 136 -12.13 -13.17 7.56
C GLU A 136 -13.38 -12.69 6.83
N ILE A 137 -13.75 -11.41 6.96
CA ILE A 137 -14.93 -10.87 6.26
C ILE A 137 -14.71 -10.94 4.74
N PRO A 138 -13.61 -10.41 4.16
CA PRO A 138 -13.35 -10.60 2.74
C PRO A 138 -13.19 -12.05 2.32
N GLY A 139 -12.50 -12.87 3.12
CA GLY A 139 -12.35 -14.31 2.84
C GLY A 139 -13.69 -15.06 2.82
N TRP A 140 -14.65 -14.65 3.64
CA TRP A 140 -15.98 -15.25 3.70
C TRP A 140 -16.72 -15.12 2.37
N PHE A 141 -16.67 -13.93 1.78
CA PHE A 141 -17.35 -13.60 0.53
C PHE A 141 -16.51 -13.94 -0.71
N SER A 142 -15.19 -13.89 -0.66
CA SER A 142 -14.33 -14.21 -1.81
C SER A 142 -14.51 -15.63 -2.32
N ASN A 143 -14.87 -16.55 -1.42
CA ASN A 143 -14.87 -17.99 -1.66
C ASN A 143 -16.25 -18.55 -2.07
N SER A 144 -17.29 -17.72 -2.22
CA SER A 144 -18.63 -18.22 -2.53
C SER A 144 -19.53 -17.17 -3.16
N ASN A 145 -19.94 -17.41 -4.42
CA ASN A 145 -20.96 -16.59 -5.08
C ASN A 145 -22.32 -16.67 -4.37
N GLN A 146 -22.69 -17.83 -3.85
CA GLN A 146 -23.94 -17.96 -3.09
C GLN A 146 -23.99 -17.07 -1.84
N ARG A 147 -22.87 -16.96 -1.10
CA ARG A 147 -22.80 -16.08 0.09
C ARG A 147 -22.93 -14.60 -0.30
N ARG A 148 -22.40 -14.24 -1.46
CA ARG A 148 -22.48 -12.91 -2.03
C ARG A 148 -23.92 -12.56 -2.42
N ASP A 149 -24.60 -13.47 -3.11
CA ASP A 149 -25.99 -13.27 -3.55
C ASP A 149 -26.94 -13.17 -2.34
N ALA A 150 -26.72 -14.00 -1.32
CA ALA A 150 -27.47 -13.93 -0.06
C ALA A 150 -27.27 -12.58 0.66
N TYR A 151 -26.04 -12.05 0.66
CA TYR A 151 -25.75 -10.74 1.25
C TYR A 151 -26.42 -9.60 0.47
N VAL A 152 -26.35 -9.60 -0.86
CA VAL A 152 -27.02 -8.60 -1.71
C VAL A 152 -28.53 -8.62 -1.51
N SER A 153 -29.12 -9.81 -1.41
CA SER A 153 -30.56 -9.96 -1.15
C SER A 153 -30.97 -9.32 0.18
N LEU A 154 -30.22 -9.59 1.27
CA LEU A 154 -30.46 -8.95 2.56
C LEU A 154 -30.26 -7.43 2.50
N PHE A 155 -29.20 -6.99 1.81
CA PHE A 155 -28.88 -5.57 1.67
C PHE A 155 -30.01 -4.79 1.00
N ASN A 156 -30.59 -5.33 -0.08
CA ASN A 156 -31.71 -4.71 -0.78
C ASN A 156 -32.93 -4.57 0.13
N VAL A 157 -33.30 -5.62 0.86
CA VAL A 157 -34.41 -5.60 1.83
C VAL A 157 -34.19 -4.55 2.92
N MET A 158 -32.97 -4.45 3.45
CA MET A 158 -32.64 -3.47 4.51
C MET A 158 -32.67 -2.03 4.00
N ASN A 159 -32.36 -1.77 2.72
CA ASN A 159 -32.41 -0.42 2.16
C ASN A 159 -33.82 -0.04 1.68
N GLU A 160 -34.63 -0.98 1.19
CA GLU A 160 -36.04 -0.72 0.81
C GLU A 160 -36.89 -0.31 2.03
N ALA A 161 -36.48 -0.69 3.24
CA ALA A 161 -37.14 -0.32 4.48
C ALA A 161 -36.78 1.09 5.02
N GLY A 162 -35.86 1.82 4.37
CA GLY A 162 -35.45 3.17 4.76
C GLY A 162 -35.64 4.17 3.61
N ASP A 163 -36.43 5.22 3.83
CA ASP A 163 -36.41 6.41 2.96
C ASP A 163 -34.99 7.01 2.99
N VAL A 164 -34.28 6.98 1.85
CA VAL A 164 -33.37 8.02 1.32
C VAL A 164 -32.48 7.47 0.19
N GLU A 165 -32.39 8.28 -0.86
CA GLU A 165 -31.55 8.22 -2.05
C GLU A 165 -30.09 7.77 -1.80
N LEU A 166 -29.82 6.47 -1.95
CA LEU A 166 -28.48 5.95 -2.27
C LEU A 166 -28.60 5.01 -3.48
N THR A 167 -29.22 5.49 -4.56
CA THR A 167 -29.19 4.86 -5.89
C THR A 167 -27.81 5.09 -6.54
N ARG A 168 -26.81 4.39 -6.02
CA ARG A 168 -25.71 3.93 -6.89
C ARG A 168 -25.81 2.41 -6.98
N PRO A 169 -25.72 1.83 -8.20
CA PRO A 169 -25.52 0.40 -8.33
C PRO A 169 -24.33 0.04 -7.43
N VAL A 170 -24.49 -0.98 -6.59
CA VAL A 170 -23.38 -1.59 -5.87
C VAL A 170 -22.52 -2.26 -6.93
N ASP A 171 -21.66 -1.48 -7.58
CA ASP A 171 -20.63 -2.01 -8.45
C ASP A 171 -19.76 -2.93 -7.58
N SER A 172 -19.94 -4.23 -7.76
CA SER A 172 -19.03 -5.29 -7.34
C SER A 172 -18.66 -5.29 -5.85
N LEU A 173 -19.36 -6.11 -5.07
CA LEU A 173 -18.78 -6.92 -3.97
C LEU A 173 -17.73 -6.21 -3.10
N PRO A 174 -18.12 -5.62 -1.95
CA PRO A 174 -17.28 -4.65 -1.24
C PRO A 174 -16.01 -5.22 -0.59
N PHE A 175 -15.73 -6.51 -0.70
CA PHE A 175 -14.67 -7.16 0.05
C PHE A 175 -13.59 -7.75 -0.88
N GLU A 176 -12.77 -6.87 -1.44
CA GLU A 176 -11.49 -7.25 -2.06
C GLU A 176 -10.63 -7.98 -1.02
N LYS A 177 -10.08 -9.14 -1.38
CA LYS A 177 -9.22 -9.90 -0.46
C LYS A 177 -7.95 -9.11 -0.18
N LEU A 178 -7.57 -9.02 1.10
CA LEU A 178 -6.28 -8.48 1.49
C LEU A 178 -5.14 -9.27 0.82
N SER A 179 -4.17 -8.53 0.28
CA SER A 179 -2.90 -9.09 -0.19
C SER A 179 -1.76 -8.43 0.56
N ALA A 180 -0.73 -9.21 0.89
CA ALA A 180 0.51 -8.66 1.42
C ALA A 180 1.17 -7.67 0.44
N THR A 181 0.99 -7.89 -0.87
CA THR A 181 1.62 -7.10 -1.94
C THR A 181 0.74 -5.97 -2.50
N ARG A 182 -0.59 -5.99 -2.28
CA ARG A 182 -1.49 -4.92 -2.75
C ARG A 182 -1.74 -3.93 -1.63
N TRP A 183 -0.83 -2.96 -1.50
CA TRP A 183 -0.79 -2.03 -0.38
C TRP A 183 -2.01 -1.11 -0.26
N LEU A 184 -2.75 -0.88 -1.37
CA LEU A 184 -3.90 0.04 -1.47
C LEU A 184 -5.28 -0.62 -1.25
N VAL A 185 -5.31 -1.81 -0.63
CA VAL A 185 -6.55 -2.58 -0.43
C VAL A 185 -7.06 -2.47 1.01
N ARG A 186 -6.21 -2.09 1.97
CA ARG A 186 -6.57 -2.11 3.40
C ARG A 186 -7.61 -1.05 3.74
N GLY A 187 -7.43 0.16 3.25
CA GLY A 187 -8.37 1.28 3.45
C GLY A 187 -9.71 1.02 2.78
N LYS A 188 -9.73 0.39 1.60
CA LYS A 188 -10.97 -0.09 0.97
C LYS A 188 -11.70 -1.10 1.85
N VAL A 189 -11.00 -2.13 2.36
CA VAL A 189 -11.61 -3.16 3.21
C VAL A 189 -12.15 -2.57 4.51
N LEU A 190 -11.36 -1.70 5.16
CA LEU A 190 -11.79 -0.96 6.34
C LEU A 190 -13.07 -0.16 6.08
N TYR A 191 -13.06 0.65 5.03
CA TYR A 191 -14.21 1.47 4.64
C TYR A 191 -15.43 0.63 4.29
N SER A 192 -15.25 -0.48 3.59
CA SER A 192 -16.33 -1.42 3.27
C SER A 192 -16.93 -2.06 4.51
N ILE A 193 -16.11 -2.49 5.47
CA ILE A 193 -16.61 -3.04 6.74
C ILE A 193 -17.33 -1.97 7.55
N LEU A 194 -16.79 -0.75 7.59
CA LEU A 194 -17.39 0.39 8.29
C LEU A 194 -18.77 0.75 7.72
N THR A 195 -18.86 0.98 6.41
CA THR A 195 -20.11 1.38 5.73
C THR A 195 -21.18 0.30 5.73
N HIS A 196 -20.79 -0.97 5.86
CA HIS A 196 -21.68 -2.12 5.93
C HIS A 196 -21.82 -2.70 7.34
N TRP A 197 -21.36 -2.02 8.39
CA TRP A 197 -21.25 -2.60 9.74
C TRP A 197 -22.54 -3.27 10.22
N GLU A 198 -23.66 -2.54 10.19
CA GLU A 198 -24.97 -3.05 10.62
C GLU A 198 -25.53 -4.14 9.69
N LYS A 199 -25.27 -4.02 8.38
CA LYS A 199 -25.66 -5.03 7.38
C LYS A 199 -24.90 -6.33 7.57
N LEU A 200 -23.62 -6.25 7.92
CA LEU A 200 -22.77 -7.40 8.24
C LEU A 200 -23.23 -8.07 9.54
N LYS A 201 -23.58 -7.30 10.58
CA LYS A 201 -24.16 -7.84 11.82
C LYS A 201 -25.42 -8.65 11.53
N ALA A 202 -26.36 -8.09 10.78
CA ALA A 202 -27.59 -8.76 10.39
C ALA A 202 -27.30 -10.02 9.56
N TYR A 203 -26.44 -9.92 8.55
CA TYR A 203 -26.06 -11.04 7.69
C TYR A 203 -25.49 -12.22 8.47
N PHE A 204 -24.51 -11.97 9.35
CA PHE A 204 -23.89 -13.04 10.13
C PHE A 204 -24.82 -13.61 11.21
N ALA A 205 -25.76 -12.82 11.74
CA ALA A 205 -26.81 -13.31 12.62
C ALA A 205 -27.77 -14.28 11.88
N CYS A 206 -28.23 -13.94 10.68
CA CYS A 206 -29.04 -14.85 9.87
C CYS A 206 -28.26 -16.11 9.47
N THR A 207 -26.99 -15.95 9.12
CA THR A 207 -26.13 -17.05 8.65
C THR A 207 -25.82 -18.07 9.76
N GLU A 208 -25.66 -17.62 11.01
CA GLU A 208 -25.51 -18.50 12.17
C GLU A 208 -26.74 -19.40 12.37
N LEU A 209 -27.95 -18.86 12.16
CA LEU A 209 -29.21 -19.57 12.34
C LEU A 209 -29.60 -20.44 11.13
N ALA A 210 -29.00 -20.19 9.97
CA ALA A 210 -29.28 -20.93 8.74
C ALA A 210 -28.87 -22.41 8.86
N GLN A 211 -29.54 -23.28 8.11
CA GLN A 211 -29.16 -24.69 7.93
C GLN A 211 -27.91 -24.82 7.03
N SER A 212 -26.78 -24.31 7.50
CA SER A 212 -25.47 -24.41 6.84
C SER A 212 -24.57 -25.41 7.57
N ARG A 213 -23.37 -25.70 7.05
CA ARG A 213 -22.42 -26.61 7.73
C ARG A 213 -21.99 -26.06 9.10
N ALA A 214 -21.71 -26.94 10.06
CA ALA A 214 -21.41 -26.53 11.45
C ALA A 214 -20.19 -25.59 11.57
N ASP A 215 -19.16 -25.81 10.76
CA ASP A 215 -17.98 -24.95 10.65
C ASP A 215 -18.32 -23.53 10.15
N ALA A 216 -19.20 -23.44 9.15
CA ALA A 216 -19.67 -22.17 8.62
C ALA A 216 -20.50 -21.40 9.67
N ARG A 217 -21.39 -22.08 10.41
CA ARG A 217 -22.16 -21.46 11.50
C ARG A 217 -21.28 -20.96 12.63
N TYR A 218 -20.28 -21.75 13.04
CA TYR A 218 -19.33 -21.33 14.07
C TYR A 218 -18.55 -20.08 13.66
N LYS A 219 -18.02 -20.06 12.43
CA LYS A 219 -17.30 -18.89 11.91
C LYS A 219 -18.23 -17.67 11.80
N ALA A 220 -19.47 -17.85 11.36
CA ALA A 220 -20.47 -16.77 11.31
C ALA A 220 -20.78 -16.21 12.70
N ARG A 221 -20.99 -17.07 13.70
CA ARG A 221 -21.20 -16.66 15.11
C ARG A 221 -20.03 -15.84 15.64
N MET A 222 -18.81 -16.32 15.44
CA MET A 222 -17.60 -15.61 15.89
C MET A 222 -17.49 -14.24 15.23
N ILE A 223 -17.67 -14.12 13.90
CA ILE A 223 -17.66 -12.81 13.23
C ILE A 223 -18.78 -11.92 13.75
N LYS A 224 -19.99 -12.46 13.96
CA LYS A 224 -21.12 -11.74 14.54
C LYS A 224 -20.79 -11.19 15.93
N GLU A 225 -20.20 -11.99 16.81
CA GLU A 225 -19.79 -11.56 18.16
C GLU A 225 -18.77 -10.41 18.09
N MET A 226 -17.79 -10.52 17.21
CA MET A 226 -16.79 -9.47 17.00
C MET A 226 -17.38 -8.17 16.44
N LEU A 227 -18.40 -8.25 15.58
CA LEU A 227 -19.13 -7.09 15.07
C LEU A 227 -20.08 -6.46 16.10
N ASN A 228 -20.45 -7.20 17.16
CA ASN A 228 -21.24 -6.66 18.28
C ASN A 228 -20.38 -6.04 19.39
N ASP A 229 -19.06 -6.25 19.33
CA ASP A 229 -18.12 -5.59 20.23
C ASP A 229 -17.88 -4.13 19.79
N LYS A 230 -18.33 -3.20 20.64
CA LYS A 230 -18.19 -1.76 20.42
C LYS A 230 -16.74 -1.32 20.28
N ASN A 231 -15.80 -1.99 20.95
CA ASN A 231 -14.38 -1.64 20.83
C ASN A 231 -13.87 -1.92 19.42
N ASN A 232 -14.30 -3.02 18.80
CA ASN A 232 -13.91 -3.34 17.42
C ASN A 232 -14.46 -2.32 16.44
N PHE A 233 -15.70 -1.87 16.64
CA PHE A 233 -16.27 -0.79 15.86
C PHE A 233 -15.41 0.48 15.98
N LEU A 234 -15.05 0.89 17.20
CA LEU A 234 -14.23 2.06 17.45
C LEU A 234 -12.85 1.97 16.77
N TYR A 235 -12.20 0.80 16.80
CA TYR A 235 -10.93 0.61 16.07
C TYR A 235 -11.09 0.79 14.57
N ILE A 236 -12.11 0.21 13.97
CA ILE A 236 -12.37 0.33 12.51
C ILE A 236 -12.70 1.78 12.16
N VAL A 237 -13.55 2.43 12.93
CA VAL A 237 -13.93 3.85 12.77
C VAL A 237 -12.70 4.75 12.82
N SER A 238 -11.84 4.59 13.82
CA SER A 238 -10.64 5.43 14.00
C SER A 238 -9.55 5.14 12.97
N ALA A 239 -9.36 3.87 12.57
CA ALA A 239 -8.32 3.48 11.62
C ALA A 239 -8.67 3.87 10.18
N THR A 240 -9.95 3.81 9.79
CA THR A 240 -10.40 4.05 8.41
C THR A 240 -9.90 5.36 7.80
N PRO A 241 -10.15 6.55 8.38
CA PRO A 241 -9.73 7.82 7.78
C PRO A 241 -8.20 7.94 7.70
N ILE A 242 -7.48 7.45 8.71
CA ILE A 242 -6.01 7.50 8.74
C ILE A 242 -5.43 6.64 7.61
N VAL A 243 -5.90 5.39 7.47
CA VAL A 243 -5.42 4.48 6.41
C VAL A 243 -5.78 5.02 5.02
N GLN A 244 -6.97 5.60 4.85
CA GLN A 244 -7.36 6.22 3.59
C GLN A 244 -6.48 7.42 3.20
N GLU A 245 -6.03 8.23 4.16
CA GLU A 245 -5.07 9.31 3.87
C GLU A 245 -3.73 8.77 3.36
N PHE A 246 -3.19 7.73 4.00
CA PHE A 246 -1.96 7.08 3.54
C PHE A 246 -2.13 6.46 2.15
N GLU A 247 -3.23 5.75 1.90
CA GLU A 247 -3.51 5.14 0.60
C GLU A 247 -3.74 6.19 -0.49
N ARG A 248 -4.35 7.34 -0.17
CA ARG A 248 -4.53 8.46 -1.11
C ARG A 248 -3.19 9.03 -1.56
N VAL A 249 -2.29 9.33 -0.62
CA VAL A 249 -0.95 9.84 -0.94
C VAL A 249 -0.16 8.78 -1.72
N ASN A 250 -0.21 7.53 -1.28
CA ASN A 250 0.45 6.42 -1.96
C ASN A 250 -0.04 6.26 -3.41
N ALA A 251 -1.36 6.28 -3.63
CA ALA A 251 -1.96 6.22 -4.97
C ALA A 251 -1.53 7.41 -5.84
N LEU A 252 -1.40 8.62 -5.26
CA LEU A 252 -0.93 9.80 -5.98
C LEU A 252 0.51 9.61 -6.50
N PHE A 253 1.41 9.09 -5.67
CA PHE A 253 2.81 8.83 -6.06
C PHE A 253 2.98 7.67 -7.06
N GLN A 254 1.97 6.83 -7.25
CA GLN A 254 1.97 5.77 -8.27
C GLN A 254 1.46 6.22 -9.64
N LYS A 255 0.92 7.44 -9.76
CA LYS A 255 0.46 7.96 -11.04
C LYS A 255 1.65 8.33 -11.95
N THR A 256 1.45 8.16 -13.26
CA THR A 256 2.54 8.25 -14.25
C THR A 256 2.88 9.65 -14.74
N LYS A 257 2.02 10.65 -14.49
CA LYS A 257 2.16 12.02 -15.05
C LYS A 257 1.86 13.12 -14.04
N GLU A 258 2.17 12.89 -12.77
CA GLU A 258 1.97 13.91 -11.74
C GLU A 258 3.15 14.88 -11.66
N ASP A 259 2.83 16.13 -11.37
CA ASP A 259 3.80 17.19 -11.17
C ASP A 259 4.57 16.99 -9.85
N PRO A 260 5.93 16.98 -9.85
CA PRO A 260 6.72 16.80 -8.64
C PRO A 260 6.44 17.81 -7.54
N HIS A 261 6.07 19.05 -7.89
CA HIS A 261 5.71 20.06 -6.89
C HIS A 261 4.39 19.70 -6.19
N THR A 262 3.40 19.24 -6.95
CA THR A 262 2.14 18.70 -6.42
C THR A 262 2.37 17.50 -5.51
N LEU A 263 3.20 16.52 -5.93
CA LEU A 263 3.56 15.36 -5.12
C LEU A 263 4.21 15.76 -3.78
N THR A 264 5.16 16.69 -3.83
CA THR A 264 5.86 17.18 -2.65
C THR A 264 4.91 17.92 -1.70
N THR A 265 4.03 18.77 -2.25
CA THR A 265 3.03 19.52 -1.49
C THR A 265 2.08 18.58 -0.76
N GLU A 266 1.54 17.58 -1.45
CA GLU A 266 0.63 16.59 -0.87
C GLU A 266 1.29 15.75 0.23
N LEU A 267 2.56 15.39 0.06
CA LEU A 267 3.32 14.69 1.09
C LEU A 267 3.52 15.56 2.35
N VAL A 268 3.89 16.84 2.17
CA VAL A 268 4.07 17.78 3.28
C VAL A 268 2.75 18.05 4.00
N ILE A 269 1.65 18.20 3.26
CA ILE A 269 0.30 18.33 3.85
C ILE A 269 -0.04 17.10 4.68
N HIS A 270 0.19 15.90 4.16
CA HIS A 270 -0.07 14.67 4.90
C HIS A 270 0.77 14.56 6.18
N GLN A 271 2.08 14.86 6.10
CA GLN A 271 2.95 14.87 7.29
C GLN A 271 2.48 15.88 8.34
N ARG A 272 2.11 17.10 7.91
CA ARG A 272 1.59 18.14 8.81
C ARG A 272 0.26 17.74 9.44
N SER A 273 -0.64 17.11 8.67
CA SER A 273 -1.91 16.56 9.18
C SER A 273 -1.64 15.54 10.29
N LEU A 274 -0.76 14.56 10.05
CA LEU A 274 -0.40 13.55 11.05
C LEU A 274 0.22 14.16 12.30
N HIS A 275 1.14 15.11 12.13
CA HIS A 275 1.76 15.81 13.26
C HIS A 275 0.75 16.60 14.08
N ALA A 276 -0.13 17.37 13.41
CA ALA A 276 -1.14 18.18 14.08
C ALA A 276 -2.20 17.35 14.83
N ARG A 277 -2.38 16.07 14.48
CA ARG A 277 -3.26 15.15 15.24
C ARG A 277 -2.68 14.78 16.59
N LEU A 278 -1.35 14.71 16.72
CA LEU A 278 -0.65 14.23 17.91
C LEU A 278 -0.02 15.34 18.75
N PHE A 279 0.30 16.48 18.14
CA PHE A 279 1.05 17.56 18.79
C PHE A 279 0.33 18.90 18.66
N HIS A 280 0.49 19.75 19.66
CA HIS A 280 0.15 21.17 19.62
C HIS A 280 1.17 21.94 18.75
N PRO A 281 0.84 23.18 18.31
CA PRO A 281 1.77 24.01 17.51
C PRO A 281 3.09 24.34 18.21
N ASP A 282 3.13 24.28 19.54
CA ASP A 282 4.34 24.48 20.36
C ASP A 282 5.21 23.22 20.48
N GLY A 283 4.78 22.09 19.91
CA GLY A 283 5.48 20.80 19.93
C GLY A 283 5.13 19.91 21.12
N SER A 284 4.25 20.33 22.03
CA SER A 284 3.78 19.47 23.13
C SER A 284 2.81 18.40 22.63
N GLU A 285 2.89 17.19 23.21
CA GLU A 285 1.95 16.11 22.89
C GLU A 285 0.54 16.42 23.38
N LYS A 286 -0.45 16.13 22.54
CA LYS A 286 -1.87 16.25 22.89
C LYS A 286 -2.26 15.13 23.86
N SER A 287 -3.17 15.45 24.78
CA SER A 287 -3.88 14.41 25.52
C SER A 287 -4.69 13.54 24.56
N MET A 288 -4.90 12.28 24.94
CA MET A 288 -5.70 11.32 24.17
C MET A 288 -7.09 11.88 23.80
N GLU A 289 -7.74 12.57 24.73
CA GLU A 289 -9.04 13.23 24.52
C GLU A 289 -9.03 14.34 23.46
N SER A 290 -7.86 14.92 23.18
CA SER A 290 -7.67 16.02 22.22
C SER A 290 -7.26 15.54 20.83
N ILE A 291 -7.07 14.22 20.64
CA ILE A 291 -6.67 13.64 19.36
C ILE A 291 -7.89 13.50 18.44
N GLU A 292 -7.81 14.12 17.27
CA GLU A 292 -8.81 13.97 16.22
C GLU A 292 -8.49 12.76 15.35
N PHE A 293 -9.27 11.69 15.49
CA PHE A 293 -9.14 10.49 14.65
C PHE A 293 -9.71 10.66 13.25
N GLY A 294 -10.41 11.76 12.95
CA GLY A 294 -11.05 12.00 11.66
C GLY A 294 -12.39 11.26 11.50
N ALA A 295 -12.85 10.58 12.55
CA ALA A 295 -14.19 10.03 12.63
C ALA A 295 -15.12 11.00 13.37
N LYS A 296 -16.25 11.34 12.75
CA LYS A 296 -17.30 12.11 13.40
C LYS A 296 -18.29 11.15 14.05
N PHE A 297 -18.25 11.03 15.38
CA PHE A 297 -19.32 10.38 16.13
C PHE A 297 -20.48 11.38 16.21
N GLN A 298 -21.60 11.08 15.55
CA GLN A 298 -22.82 11.82 15.83
C GLN A 298 -23.26 11.46 17.25
N GLN A 299 -23.52 12.46 18.10
CA GLN A 299 -24.20 12.21 19.37
C GLN A 299 -25.62 11.76 19.01
N GLU A 300 -25.94 10.50 19.33
CA GLU A 300 -27.33 10.06 19.41
C GLU A 300 -27.94 10.79 20.62
N ASN A 301 -28.82 11.76 20.34
CA ASN A 301 -29.68 12.41 21.33
C ASN A 301 -30.87 11.50 21.66
#